data_AF-A0A7I7NVE4-F1
#
_entry.id   AF-A0A7I7NVE4-F1
#
_cell.length_a   1.000
_cell.length_b   1.000
_cell.length_c   1.000
_cell.angle_alpha   90.00
_cell.angle_beta   90.00
_cell.angle_gamma   90.00
#
_symmetry.space_group_name_H-M   'P 1'
#
loop_
_entity.id
_entity.type
_entity.pdbx_description
1 polymer ?
#
loop_
_entity_poly.entity_id
_entity_poly.type
_entity_poly.pdbx_seq_one_letter_code
_entity_poly.pdbx_strand_id
1 'polypeptide(L)' 'MLFELRNAYEGGASIRTLAARTGRSYGSVHSMLLQAGTTMRGRGGPNHTSQTARAGATR' A
#
# COMPACT_ATOMS: atom_id res chain seq x y z
N MET A 1 9.87 4.31 9.18
CA MET A 1 9.58 3.56 7.94
C MET A 1 8.45 2.52 8.12
N LEU A 2 8.56 1.54 9.02
CA LEU A 2 7.51 0.53 9.25
C LEU A 2 6.17 1.14 9.67
N PHE A 3 6.21 2.17 10.53
CA PHE A 3 5.03 2.92 10.95
C PHE A 3 4.31 3.59 9.78
N GLU A 4 5.03 4.22 8.85
CA GLU A 4 4.43 4.87 7.68
C GLU A 4 3.83 3.86 6.69
N LEU A 5 4.50 2.73 6.49
CA LEU A 5 3.98 1.63 5.68
C LEU A 5 2.67 1.08 6.25
N ARG A 6 2.65 0.85 7.56
CA ARG A 6 1.46 0.41 8.28
C ARG A 6 0.34 1.45 8.20
N ASN A 7 0.63 2.71 8.49
CA ASN A 7 -0.36 3.79 8.45
C ASN A 7 -0.98 3.93 7.04
N ALA A 8 -0.16 3.87 5.98
CA ALA A 8 -0.65 3.91 4.62
C ALA A 8 -1.48 2.67 4.24
N TYR A 9 -1.10 1.48 4.72
CA TYR A 9 -1.88 0.25 4.52
C TYR A 9 -3.22 0.28 5.26
N GLU A 10 -3.24 0.73 6.51
CA GLU A 10 -4.43 0.93 7.32
C GLU A 10 -5.34 2.02 6.73
N GLY A 11 -4.74 3.05 6.11
CA GLY A 11 -5.44 4.06 5.31
C GLY A 11 -5.98 3.57 3.96
N GLY A 12 -5.82 2.28 3.64
CA GLY A 12 -6.41 1.66 2.46
C GLY A 12 -5.46 1.43 1.28
N ALA A 13 -4.18 1.78 1.39
CA ALA A 13 -3.22 1.48 0.32
C ALA A 13 -3.05 -0.04 0.15
N SER A 14 -2.93 -0.50 -1.09
CA SER A 14 -2.56 -1.88 -1.38
C SER A 14 -1.06 -2.10 -1.17
N ILE A 15 -0.66 -3.33 -0.84
CA ILE A 15 0.77 -3.71 -0.75
C ILE A 15 1.50 -3.41 -2.06
N ARG A 16 0.83 -3.57 -3.21
CA ARG A 16 1.41 -3.24 -4.53
C ARG A 16 1.67 -1.74 -4.69
N THR A 17 0.77 -0.89 -4.21
CA THR A 17 0.95 0.57 -4.19
C THR A 17 2.13 0.95 -3.29
N LEU A 18 2.24 0.34 -2.11
CA LEU A 18 3.34 0.59 -1.18
C LEU A 18 4.69 0.13 -1.75
N ALA A 19 4.73 -1.02 -2.40
CA ALA A 19 5.88 -1.54 -3.12
C ALA A 19 6.37 -0.56 -4.20
N ALA A 20 5.45 -0.07 -5.05
CA ALA A 20 5.77 0.91 -6.08
C ALA A 20 6.28 2.25 -5.48
N ARG A 21 5.64 2.73 -4.42
CA ARG A 21 6.04 3.99 -3.74
C ARG A 21 7.41 3.89 -3.04
N THR A 22 7.75 2.72 -2.52
CA THR A 22 9.00 2.51 -1.76
C THR A 22 10.13 1.92 -2.60
N GLY A 23 9.86 1.57 -3.88
CA GLY A 23 10.82 0.88 -4.74
C GLY A 23 11.20 -0.53 -4.24
N ARG A 24 10.33 -1.15 -3.43
CA ARG A 24 10.58 -2.46 -2.81
C ARG A 24 9.73 -3.54 -3.44
N SER A 25 10.18 -4.79 -3.35
CA SER A 25 9.39 -5.93 -3.77
C SER A 25 8.17 -6.11 -2.88
N TYR A 26 7.11 -6.70 -3.45
CA TYR A 26 5.89 -7.05 -2.72
C TYR A 26 6.20 -7.86 -1.44
N GLY A 27 7.05 -8.88 -1.56
CA GLY A 27 7.45 -9.72 -0.43
C GLY A 27 8.18 -8.94 0.66
N SER A 28 9.04 -7.98 0.28
CA SER A 28 9.72 -7.11 1.25
C SER A 28 8.72 -6.23 2.01
N VAL A 29 7.77 -5.61 1.31
CA VAL A 29 6.72 -4.80 1.95
C VAL A 29 5.80 -5.66 2.81
N HIS A 30 5.46 -6.87 2.35
CA HIS A 30 4.65 -7.82 3.12
C HIS A 30 5.33 -8.20 4.44
N SER A 31 6.61 -8.58 4.40
CA SER A 31 7.39 -8.87 5.61
C SER A 31 7.49 -7.65 6.54
N MET A 32 7.66 -6.45 5.98
CA MET A 32 7.67 -5.21 6.77
C MET A 32 6.34 -4.95 7.47
N LEU A 33 5.21 -5.19 6.80
CA LEU A 33 3.89 -5.03 7.40
C LEU A 33 3.66 -6.04 8.53
N LEU A 34 4.11 -7.29 8.35
CA LEU A 34 4.11 -8.31 9.41
C LEU A 34 4.98 -7.92 10.60
N GLN A 35 6.22 -7.46 10.35
CA GLN A 35 7.12 -6.97 11.39
C GLN A 35 6.56 -5.74 12.12
N ALA A 36 5.77 -4.91 11.43
CA ALA A 36 5.08 -3.76 12.02
C ALA A 36 3.85 -4.16 12.87
N GLY A 37 3.52 -5.46 12.94
CA GLY A 37 2.34 -5.95 13.65
C GLY A 37 1.03 -5.60 12.94
N THR A 38 1.05 -5.38 11.63
CA THR A 38 -0.13 -4.96 10.87
C THR A 38 -1.09 -6.14 10.70
N THR A 39 -2.37 -5.93 10.98
CA THR A 39 -3.42 -6.91 10.67
C THR A 39 -3.63 -6.98 9.16
N MET A 40 -3.26 -8.12 8.58
CA MET A 40 -3.40 -8.36 7.14
C MET A 40 -4.88 -8.38 6.75
N ARG A 41 -5.26 -7.50 5.83
CA ARG A 41 -6.59 -7.49 5.24
C ARG A 41 -6.73 -8.74 4.36
N GLY A 42 -7.87 -9.43 4.46
CA GLY A 42 -8.17 -10.62 3.68
C GLY A 42 -7.94 -10.41 2.18
N ARG A 43 -7.49 -11.46 1.48
CA ARG A 43 -7.27 -11.43 0.03
C ARG A 43 -8.60 -11.08 -0.64
N GLY A 44 -8.71 -9.87 -1.20
CA GLY A 44 -9.94 -9.35 -1.80
C GLY A 44 -10.58 -8.15 -1.09
N GLY A 45 -9.89 -7.48 -0.15
CA GLY A 45 -10.40 -6.23 0.43
C GLY A 45 -10.63 -5.13 -0.64
N PRO A 46 -11.58 -4.19 -0.43
CA PRO A 46 -12.10 -3.24 -1.44
C PRO A 46 -11.12 -2.19 -2.03
N ASN A 47 -9.83 -2.49 -2.17
CA ASN A 47 -8.80 -1.61 -2.74
C ASN A 47 -8.95 -1.46 -4.28
N HIS A 48 -10.18 -1.31 -4.75
CA HIS A 48 -10.56 -0.89 -6.10
C HIS A 48 -10.93 0.59 -6.16
N THR A 49 -10.70 1.37 -5.09
CA THR A 49 -11.11 2.76 -5.06
C THR A 49 -9.99 3.70 -5.48
N SER A 50 -10.17 4.22 -6.70
CA SER A 50 -9.65 5.48 -7.22
C SER A 50 -8.16 5.54 -7.59
N GLN A 51 -7.81 4.84 -8.67
CA GLN A 51 -6.90 5.44 -9.65
C GLN A 51 -7.74 6.24 -10.67
N THR A 52 -8.52 7.22 -10.21
CA THR A 52 -9.24 8.16 -11.10
C THR A 52 -8.87 9.62 -10.86
N ALA A 53 -8.09 9.96 -9.83
CA ALA A 53 -7.70 11.36 -9.61
C ALA A 53 -6.20 11.58 -9.86
N ARG A 54 -5.91 12.35 -10.93
CA ARG A 54 -4.63 13.06 -11.23
C ARG A 54 -3.60 12.37 -12.13
N ALA A 55 -4.02 11.92 -13.30
CA ALA A 55 -3.19 12.00 -14.51
C ALA A 55 -4.01 12.62 -15.66
N GLY A 56 -4.57 13.78 -15.37
CA GLY A 56 -5.25 14.67 -16.30
C GLY A 56 -4.98 16.09 -15.82
N ALA A 57 -3.76 16.57 -16.05
CA ALA A 57 -3.37 17.95 -15.87
C ALA A 57 -2.20 18.27 -16.80
N THR A 58 -2.57 18.67 -18.02
CA THR A 58 -2.01 19.85 -18.71
C THR A 58 -0.49 20.03 -18.73
N ARG A 59 0.17 19.52 -19.77
CA ARG A 59 0.80 20.27 -20.88
C ARG A 59 1.66 19.35 -21.73
#